data_AF-A0A094HPU9-F1
#
_entry.id   AF-A0A094HPU9-F1
#
_cell.length_a   1.000
_cell.length_b   1.000
_cell.length_c   1.000
_cell.angle_alpha   90.00
_cell.angle_beta   90.00
_cell.angle_gamma   90.00
#
_symmetry.space_group_name_H-M   'P 1'
#
loop_
_entity.id
_entity.type
_entity.pdbx_description
1 polymer ?
#
loop_
_entity_poly.entity_id
_entity_poly.type
_entity_poly.pdbx_seq_one_letter_code
_entity_poly.pdbx_strand_id
1 'polypeptide(L)'
;MPPLVRFLGSDSEPPAPPKNNNSLPGDRPIEDVDMMIDKLKEERAKLETMIRDMPRQLYSDNLLALKCYGGNIYFGKRPEICSLRLNAYLAWVNSWLSTPLDEPYDVESVMSIGDMASHFQDENLLHLLNGDKLKRIITSFRHRVNAKEILLGGSIPPSCDETNILTHRYDPRTDCSCNGLYPVPRGATVEQVVQQSQCRAVRKMVEMASLVNEKESEWNSRHLFTADHLRDAVAEFVLCNADEQSRPETCLGPMHSLDDIQAPDHYCEAADEKSLFLLQEVGAAGVALLKLCSLAEVISDWHFDNLVALIIQFGVLGYYRDHSRSRPSGVYGSRITGLLSHRYIDLAIYAGVMTASIGIGEEITGEQYTLLAEACCHINDLIDFRSDTMRKVRENVILRGVRGNLCKYLDGKISSCLQLSAKAIKSSPVSALVVMGFANWALMASHHKVYELLHGVWEGRGGAACEYVSASDGSYQLLLDALAGYGTLNDNGPSVSKRRADMDLLYYRYRTSPESHTAWLADSTRSLLQPATLRKIIDVVHFEWLGVTGDVEYCP
;
A
#
# COMPACT_ATOMS: atom_id res chain seq x y z
N MET A 1 45.68 -56.96 -26.27
CA MET A 1 44.68 -57.88 -25.69
C MET A 1 45.33 -58.80 -24.63
N PRO A 2 45.16 -60.12 -24.48
CA PRO A 2 46.16 -60.90 -25.18
C PRO A 2 46.11 -60.66 -26.66
N PRO A 3 46.96 -59.73 -27.14
CA PRO A 3 48.32 -59.58 -26.62
C PRO A 3 48.40 -58.70 -25.36
N LEU A 4 48.69 -59.23 -24.15
CA LEU A 4 49.92 -59.97 -23.91
C LEU A 4 50.96 -59.04 -24.46
N VAL A 5 51.04 -57.87 -23.85
CA VAL A 5 52.27 -57.11 -23.70
C VAL A 5 52.12 -56.41 -22.34
N ARG A 6 52.41 -57.04 -21.19
CA ARG A 6 53.75 -57.10 -20.58
C ARG A 6 54.90 -56.77 -21.53
N PHE A 7 55.76 -55.88 -21.03
CA PHE A 7 57.05 -55.40 -21.52
C PHE A 7 56.94 -53.91 -21.82
N LEU A 8 57.72 -52.98 -21.30
CA LEU A 8 58.87 -52.88 -20.37
C LEU A 8 58.74 -51.43 -19.84
N GLY A 9 59.03 -51.08 -18.60
CA GLY A 9 60.35 -51.28 -18.03
C GLY A 9 61.42 -50.57 -18.85
N SER A 10 61.28 -49.28 -19.14
CA SER A 10 62.42 -48.45 -19.54
C SER A 10 62.46 -47.22 -18.65
N ASP A 11 63.41 -47.27 -17.72
CA ASP A 11 63.98 -46.10 -17.06
C ASP A 11 64.29 -45.04 -18.11
N SER A 12 63.63 -43.90 -18.00
CA SER A 12 64.13 -42.65 -18.54
C SER A 12 63.93 -41.58 -17.49
N GLU A 13 65.05 -41.03 -17.06
CA GLU A 13 65.20 -39.95 -16.09
C GLU A 13 64.13 -38.86 -16.26
N PRO A 14 63.67 -38.25 -15.15
CA PRO A 14 62.66 -37.20 -15.22
C PRO A 14 63.19 -36.00 -16.00
N PRO A 15 62.45 -35.47 -16.98
CA PRO A 15 62.78 -34.19 -17.58
C PRO A 15 62.65 -33.10 -16.52
N ALA A 16 63.61 -32.18 -16.52
CA ALA A 16 63.65 -31.03 -15.64
C ALA A 16 62.29 -30.29 -15.61
N PRO A 17 61.84 -29.81 -14.44
CA PRO A 17 60.55 -29.15 -14.32
C PRO A 17 60.47 -27.94 -15.25
N PRO A 18 59.33 -27.72 -15.94
CA PRO A 18 59.13 -26.49 -16.69
C PRO A 18 59.16 -25.32 -15.71
N LYS A 19 59.92 -24.27 -16.07
CA LYS A 19 59.94 -23.00 -15.35
C LYS A 19 58.51 -22.47 -15.28
N ASN A 20 57.97 -22.47 -14.06
CA ASN A 20 56.63 -22.01 -13.75
C ASN A 20 56.61 -20.48 -13.83
N ASN A 21 56.28 -19.92 -15.00
CA ASN A 21 55.98 -18.50 -15.19
C ASN A 21 54.48 -18.22 -14.98
N ASN A 22 53.93 -18.73 -13.88
CA ASN A 22 52.61 -18.33 -13.39
C ASN A 22 52.81 -17.26 -12.32
N SER A 23 52.99 -16.01 -12.76
CA SER A 23 52.61 -14.86 -11.96
C SER A 23 51.10 -14.94 -11.74
N LEU A 24 50.69 -15.25 -10.51
CA LEU A 24 49.33 -15.06 -10.04
C LEU A 24 48.88 -13.62 -10.38
N PRO A 25 47.67 -13.41 -10.94
CA PRO A 25 47.12 -12.07 -11.02
C PRO A 25 46.97 -11.58 -9.59
N GLY A 26 47.73 -10.55 -9.25
CA GLY A 26 47.76 -9.98 -7.92
C GLY A 26 46.36 -9.63 -7.44
N ASP A 27 46.13 -9.93 -6.16
CA ASP A 27 45.07 -9.35 -5.36
C ASP A 27 45.06 -7.84 -5.60
N ARG A 28 44.11 -7.36 -6.41
CA ARG A 28 43.80 -5.94 -6.44
C ARG A 28 43.09 -5.64 -5.11
N PRO A 29 43.47 -4.57 -4.40
CA PRO A 29 42.84 -4.24 -3.15
C PRO A 29 41.33 -4.04 -3.33
N ILE A 30 40.56 -4.51 -2.37
CA ILE A 30 39.13 -4.21 -2.18
C ILE A 30 39.02 -2.74 -1.73
N GLU A 31 39.55 -1.80 -2.52
CA GLU A 31 39.43 -0.35 -2.27
C GLU A 31 38.22 0.24 -3.01
N ASP A 32 37.67 -0.47 -4.00
CA ASP A 32 36.56 0.02 -4.84
C ASP A 32 35.19 -0.11 -4.15
N VAL A 33 35.03 -1.09 -3.25
CA VAL A 33 33.75 -1.36 -2.58
C VAL A 33 33.44 -0.29 -1.53
N ASP A 34 34.42 0.12 -0.74
CA ASP A 34 34.23 1.14 0.30
C ASP A 34 33.94 2.52 -0.29
N MET A 35 34.63 2.89 -1.39
CA MET A 35 34.35 4.10 -2.14
C MET A 35 32.93 4.09 -2.74
N MET A 36 32.47 2.93 -3.23
CA MET A 36 31.11 2.78 -3.75
C MET A 36 30.06 2.88 -2.64
N ILE A 37 30.33 2.30 -1.46
CA ILE A 37 29.48 2.42 -0.27
C ILE A 37 29.35 3.87 0.17
N ASP A 38 30.44 4.63 0.21
CA ASP A 38 30.40 6.03 0.64
C ASP A 38 29.67 6.93 -0.37
N LYS A 39 29.84 6.68 -1.68
CA LYS A 39 29.04 7.34 -2.72
C LYS A 39 27.55 7.01 -2.60
N LEU A 40 27.19 5.77 -2.27
CA LEU A 40 25.81 5.37 -2.02
C LEU A 40 25.22 6.04 -0.76
N LYS A 41 26.01 6.25 0.29
CA LYS A 41 25.57 7.02 1.47
C LYS A 41 25.29 8.48 1.13
N GLU A 42 26.11 9.09 0.28
CA GLU A 42 25.91 10.47 -0.19
C GLU A 42 24.64 10.60 -1.04
N GLU A 43 24.45 9.71 -2.02
CA GLU A 43 23.25 9.69 -2.86
C GLU A 43 21.98 9.39 -2.04
N ARG A 44 22.08 8.49 -1.05
CA ARG A 44 21.00 8.25 -0.08
C ARG A 44 20.67 9.52 0.70
N ALA A 45 21.65 10.29 1.15
CA ALA A 45 21.43 11.53 1.89
C ALA A 45 20.78 12.63 1.01
N LYS A 46 21.16 12.72 -0.26
CA LYS A 46 20.51 13.62 -1.24
C LYS A 46 19.06 13.23 -1.46
N LEU A 47 18.79 11.95 -1.65
CA LEU A 47 17.44 11.45 -1.83
C LEU A 47 16.61 11.62 -0.56
N GLU A 48 17.14 11.30 0.63
CA GLU A 48 16.49 11.54 1.93
C GLU A 48 16.22 13.03 2.16
N THR A 49 17.00 13.94 1.56
CA THR A 49 16.74 15.39 1.59
C THR A 49 15.63 15.77 0.61
N MET A 50 15.69 15.31 -0.64
CA MET A 50 14.61 15.51 -1.63
C MET A 50 13.27 14.92 -1.16
N ILE A 51 13.30 13.76 -0.52
CA ILE A 51 12.17 13.04 0.07
C ILE A 51 11.62 13.78 1.31
N ARG A 52 12.50 14.38 2.12
CA ARG A 52 12.12 15.17 3.30
C ARG A 52 11.50 16.52 2.93
N ASP A 53 11.93 17.09 1.81
CA ASP A 53 11.45 18.37 1.30
C ASP A 53 10.18 18.22 0.43
N MET A 54 9.79 16.99 0.07
CA MET A 54 8.48 16.69 -0.51
C MET A 54 7.36 16.79 0.54
N PRO A 55 6.15 17.26 0.18
CA PRO A 55 5.02 17.35 1.11
C PRO A 55 4.72 15.99 1.77
N ARG A 56 4.67 15.96 3.12
CA ARG A 56 4.53 14.74 3.93
C ARG A 56 3.30 13.88 3.64
N GLN A 57 2.28 14.43 2.97
CA GLN A 57 1.04 13.73 2.60
C GLN A 57 1.15 12.90 1.30
N LEU A 58 2.12 13.19 0.43
CA LEU A 58 2.36 12.42 -0.80
C LEU A 58 3.20 11.14 -0.57
N TYR A 59 3.58 10.92 0.69
CA TYR A 59 4.45 9.84 1.11
C TYR A 59 3.75 8.47 1.19
N SER A 60 2.41 8.41 1.29
CA SER A 60 1.67 7.15 1.44
C SER A 60 1.67 6.30 0.17
N ASP A 61 1.66 6.94 -0.99
CA ASP A 61 1.32 6.24 -2.24
C ASP A 61 2.55 5.65 -2.95
N ASN A 62 3.73 6.27 -2.75
CA ASN A 62 5.03 5.75 -3.24
C ASN A 62 5.75 4.81 -2.23
N LEU A 63 5.16 4.59 -1.06
CA LEU A 63 5.65 3.65 -0.05
C LEU A 63 5.55 2.17 -0.51
N LEU A 64 4.85 1.90 -1.62
CA LEU A 64 4.80 0.60 -2.29
C LEU A 64 6.15 0.16 -2.87
N ALA A 65 7.02 1.11 -3.24
CA ALA A 65 8.31 0.80 -3.82
C ALA A 65 9.47 0.97 -2.79
N LEU A 66 9.24 1.74 -1.71
CA LEU A 66 10.28 2.17 -0.76
C LEU A 66 10.27 1.50 0.63
N LYS A 67 9.27 0.68 0.97
CA LYS A 67 9.49 -0.43 1.91
C LYS A 67 10.07 -1.60 1.13
N CYS A 68 11.27 -1.39 0.57
CA CYS A 68 12.07 -2.36 -0.14
C CYS A 68 11.88 -3.75 0.46
N TYR A 69 11.32 -4.68 -0.32
CA TYR A 69 11.33 -6.08 0.04
C TYR A 69 10.74 -6.36 1.44
N GLY A 70 9.42 -6.33 1.59
CA GLY A 70 8.82 -6.94 2.80
C GLY A 70 9.01 -8.47 2.90
N GLY A 71 9.88 -9.04 2.07
CA GLY A 71 10.61 -10.28 2.35
C GLY A 71 11.74 -10.17 3.39
N ASN A 72 12.01 -9.01 3.99
CA ASN A 72 13.04 -8.85 5.04
C ASN A 72 12.73 -9.60 6.35
N ILE A 73 11.56 -10.23 6.45
CA ILE A 73 10.98 -10.63 7.72
C ILE A 73 10.59 -12.11 7.74
N TYR A 74 10.26 -12.73 6.59
CA TYR A 74 9.83 -14.13 6.54
C TYR A 74 10.91 -15.10 6.10
N PHE A 75 11.96 -14.59 5.47
CA PHE A 75 13.12 -15.38 5.10
C PHE A 75 14.24 -15.01 6.04
N GLY A 76 14.82 -15.96 6.76
CA GLY A 76 16.06 -15.81 7.53
C GLY A 76 17.30 -15.48 6.67
N LYS A 77 17.14 -14.67 5.62
CA LYS A 77 18.21 -14.13 4.78
C LYS A 77 18.97 -13.08 5.57
N ARG A 78 20.29 -13.07 5.39
CA ARG A 78 21.21 -12.21 6.15
C ARG A 78 20.84 -10.73 5.98
N PRO A 79 20.92 -9.90 7.05
CA PRO A 79 20.67 -8.45 7.00
C PRO A 79 21.40 -7.70 5.86
N GLU A 80 22.54 -8.23 5.42
CA GLU A 80 23.35 -7.74 4.31
C GLU A 80 22.59 -7.72 2.97
N ILE A 81 21.79 -8.75 2.68
CA ILE A 81 21.03 -8.86 1.43
C ILE A 81 19.90 -7.82 1.39
N CYS A 82 19.28 -7.54 2.54
CA CYS A 82 18.22 -6.54 2.70
C CYS A 82 18.71 -5.13 2.37
N SER A 83 19.93 -4.80 2.81
CA SER A 83 20.58 -3.54 2.47
C SER A 83 20.91 -3.44 0.98
N LEU A 84 21.37 -4.53 0.36
CA LEU A 84 21.72 -4.53 -1.06
C LEU A 84 20.50 -4.29 -1.96
N ARG A 85 19.42 -4.99 -1.65
CA ARG A 85 18.11 -4.90 -2.30
C ARG A 85 17.53 -3.48 -2.31
N LEU A 86 17.57 -2.80 -1.16
CA LEU A 86 17.22 -1.37 -1.05
C LEU A 86 18.17 -0.49 -1.89
N ASN A 87 19.47 -0.70 -1.78
CA ASN A 87 20.45 0.08 -2.54
C ASN A 87 20.27 -0.08 -4.06
N ALA A 88 19.98 -1.29 -4.54
CA ALA A 88 19.70 -1.56 -5.95
C ALA A 88 18.43 -0.84 -6.42
N TYR A 89 17.36 -0.84 -5.61
CA TYR A 89 16.15 -0.06 -5.91
C TYR A 89 16.42 1.45 -5.98
N LEU A 90 17.17 2.00 -5.02
CA LEU A 90 17.52 3.43 -5.03
C LEU A 90 18.38 3.79 -6.24
N ALA A 91 19.37 2.95 -6.57
CA ALA A 91 20.21 3.10 -7.76
C ALA A 91 19.37 3.03 -9.05
N TRP A 92 18.39 2.12 -9.12
CA TRP A 92 17.44 2.00 -10.22
C TRP A 92 16.63 3.29 -10.40
N VAL A 93 15.97 3.80 -9.36
CA VAL A 93 15.18 5.02 -9.43
C VAL A 93 16.04 6.21 -9.87
N ASN A 94 17.22 6.39 -9.28
CA ASN A 94 18.13 7.48 -9.65
C ASN A 94 18.58 7.36 -11.12
N SER A 95 18.86 6.15 -11.59
CA SER A 95 19.24 5.92 -12.98
C SER A 95 18.05 6.15 -13.93
N TRP A 96 16.84 5.74 -13.55
CA TRP A 96 15.62 5.97 -14.32
C TRP A 96 15.37 7.46 -14.54
N LEU A 97 15.42 8.23 -13.46
CA LEU A 97 15.20 9.69 -13.47
C LEU A 97 16.29 10.45 -14.22
N SER A 98 17.51 9.93 -14.27
CA SER A 98 18.64 10.56 -14.97
C SER A 98 18.83 10.10 -16.41
N THR A 99 18.09 9.09 -16.87
CA THR A 99 18.15 8.59 -18.25
C THR A 99 17.07 9.30 -19.08
N PRO A 100 17.44 10.11 -20.10
CA PRO A 100 16.48 10.81 -20.95
C PRO A 100 15.54 9.83 -21.67
N LEU A 101 14.28 10.23 -21.89
CA LEU A 101 13.32 9.43 -22.65
C LEU A 101 13.70 9.30 -24.13
N ASP A 102 14.28 10.37 -24.69
CA ASP A 102 14.63 10.49 -26.12
C ASP A 102 16.13 10.24 -26.39
N GLU A 103 16.83 9.56 -25.49
CA GLU A 103 18.25 9.27 -25.71
C GLU A 103 18.41 8.36 -26.95
N PRO A 104 19.11 8.81 -28.02
CA PRO A 104 19.28 8.01 -29.21
C PRO A 104 20.09 6.77 -28.84
N TYR A 105 19.50 5.60 -29.04
CA TYR A 105 20.14 4.33 -28.72
C TYR A 105 20.79 3.72 -29.95
N ASP A 106 21.96 3.14 -29.75
CA ASP A 106 22.56 2.24 -30.72
C ASP A 106 21.79 0.92 -30.67
N VAL A 107 21.18 0.52 -31.80
CA VAL A 107 20.40 -0.72 -31.91
C VAL A 107 21.24 -1.94 -31.52
N GLU A 108 22.55 -1.91 -31.78
CA GLU A 108 23.47 -3.00 -31.42
C GLU A 108 23.67 -3.11 -29.89
N SER A 109 23.36 -2.04 -29.15
CA SER A 109 23.51 -2.00 -27.70
C SER A 109 22.28 -2.51 -26.93
N VAL A 110 21.14 -2.70 -27.60
CA VAL A 110 19.87 -3.11 -26.96
C VAL A 110 19.99 -4.53 -26.39
N MET A 111 19.81 -4.67 -25.08
CA MET A 111 19.88 -5.95 -24.38
C MET A 111 18.68 -6.85 -24.69
N SER A 112 18.85 -8.18 -24.66
CA SER A 112 17.71 -9.11 -24.71
C SER A 112 16.85 -9.03 -23.45
N ILE A 113 15.59 -9.48 -23.54
CA ILE A 113 14.69 -9.54 -22.37
C ILE A 113 15.30 -10.42 -21.26
N GLY A 114 15.85 -11.58 -21.64
CA GLY A 114 16.51 -12.50 -20.71
C GLY A 114 17.74 -11.88 -20.04
N ASP A 115 18.56 -11.15 -20.80
CA ASP A 115 19.75 -10.49 -20.24
C ASP A 115 19.35 -9.40 -19.23
N MET A 116 18.35 -8.57 -19.54
CA MET A 116 17.85 -7.56 -18.61
C MET A 116 17.29 -8.19 -17.33
N ALA A 117 16.42 -9.18 -17.48
CA ALA A 117 15.77 -9.87 -16.37
C ALA A 117 16.80 -10.54 -15.44
N SER A 118 17.84 -11.17 -16.00
CA SER A 118 18.87 -11.87 -15.21
C SER A 118 19.54 -10.97 -14.15
N HIS A 119 19.62 -9.66 -14.37
CA HIS A 119 20.22 -8.73 -13.43
C HIS A 119 19.39 -8.48 -12.16
N PHE A 120 18.11 -8.86 -12.16
CA PHE A 120 17.21 -8.72 -11.02
C PHE A 120 17.14 -9.98 -10.14
N GLN A 121 17.87 -11.04 -10.50
CA GLN A 121 18.08 -12.19 -9.62
C GLN A 121 18.99 -11.82 -8.43
N ASP A 122 18.79 -12.48 -7.28
CA ASP A 122 19.45 -12.15 -6.02
C ASP A 122 20.98 -12.16 -6.13
N GLU A 123 21.54 -13.12 -6.85
CA GLU A 123 22.98 -13.27 -7.11
C GLU A 123 23.58 -12.13 -7.95
N ASN A 124 22.74 -11.41 -8.70
CA ASN A 124 23.17 -10.39 -9.66
C ASN A 124 22.89 -8.96 -9.20
N LEU A 125 22.24 -8.76 -8.05
CA LEU A 125 21.84 -7.43 -7.56
C LEU A 125 23.00 -6.44 -7.40
N LEU A 126 24.22 -6.92 -7.08
CA LEU A 126 25.41 -6.07 -7.02
C LEU A 126 25.71 -5.37 -8.36
N HIS A 127 25.36 -6.01 -9.49
CA HIS A 127 25.53 -5.41 -10.80
C HIS A 127 24.60 -4.22 -11.06
N LEU A 128 23.47 -4.14 -10.34
CA LEU A 128 22.55 -3.01 -10.42
C LEU A 128 23.11 -1.76 -9.72
N LEU A 129 24.25 -1.86 -9.03
CA LEU A 129 24.92 -0.68 -8.47
C LEU A 129 25.82 0.03 -9.50
N ASN A 130 26.02 -0.57 -10.69
CA ASN A 130 26.74 0.06 -11.80
C ASN A 130 25.80 0.96 -12.62
N GLY A 131 26.03 2.28 -12.57
CA GLY A 131 25.19 3.27 -13.23
C GLY A 131 25.10 3.13 -14.75
N ASP A 132 26.21 2.85 -15.44
CA ASP A 132 26.21 2.70 -16.91
C ASP A 132 25.43 1.46 -17.34
N LYS A 133 25.57 0.38 -16.58
CA LYS A 133 24.81 -0.84 -16.79
C LYS A 133 23.31 -0.62 -16.55
N LEU A 134 22.94 0.10 -15.49
CA LEU A 134 21.55 0.46 -15.22
C LEU A 134 20.94 1.29 -16.35
N LYS A 135 21.65 2.33 -16.82
CA LYS A 135 21.19 3.15 -17.96
C LYS A 135 20.94 2.29 -19.19
N ARG A 136 21.86 1.38 -19.51
CA ARG A 136 21.69 0.43 -20.63
C ARG A 136 20.47 -0.47 -20.46
N ILE A 137 20.22 -0.98 -19.25
CA ILE A 137 19.01 -1.78 -18.95
C ILE A 137 17.75 -0.92 -19.14
N ILE A 138 17.73 0.30 -18.60
CA ILE A 138 16.58 1.22 -18.68
C ILE A 138 16.25 1.56 -20.13
N THR A 139 17.25 1.95 -20.91
CA THR A 139 17.09 2.28 -22.33
C THR A 139 16.61 1.07 -23.13
N SER A 140 17.18 -0.13 -22.86
CA SER A 140 16.74 -1.38 -23.50
C SER A 140 15.31 -1.74 -23.13
N PHE A 141 14.92 -1.57 -21.86
CA PHE A 141 13.58 -1.85 -21.37
C PHE A 141 12.55 -0.91 -22.04
N ARG A 142 12.79 0.40 -22.03
CA ARG A 142 11.95 1.40 -22.70
C ARG A 142 11.81 1.10 -24.20
N HIS A 143 12.91 0.76 -24.86
CA HIS A 143 12.89 0.36 -26.28
C HIS A 143 11.97 -0.84 -26.52
N ARG A 144 12.09 -1.91 -25.71
CA ARG A 144 11.29 -3.13 -25.89
C ARG A 144 9.82 -2.95 -25.54
N VAL A 145 9.50 -2.11 -24.56
CA VAL A 145 8.11 -1.69 -24.29
C VAL A 145 7.54 -0.95 -25.51
N ASN A 146 8.28 0.02 -26.06
CA ASN A 146 7.86 0.78 -27.24
C ASN A 146 7.71 -0.10 -28.49
N ALA A 147 8.57 -1.11 -28.63
CA ALA A 147 8.51 -2.14 -29.67
C ALA A 147 7.40 -3.18 -29.44
N LYS A 148 6.64 -3.08 -28.33
CA LYS A 148 5.56 -4.00 -27.95
C LYS A 148 6.02 -5.43 -27.67
N GLU A 149 7.29 -5.60 -27.32
CA GLU A 149 7.90 -6.89 -26.98
C GLU A 149 7.76 -7.21 -25.49
N ILE A 150 7.64 -6.17 -24.65
CA ILE A 150 7.33 -6.30 -23.22
C ILE A 150 5.93 -5.74 -22.97
N LEU A 151 5.04 -6.59 -22.46
CA LEU A 151 3.71 -6.20 -22.01
C LEU A 151 3.72 -5.92 -20.50
N LEU A 152 3.03 -4.85 -20.10
CA LEU A 152 2.99 -4.37 -18.72
C LEU A 152 1.81 -4.91 -17.91
N GLY A 153 1.07 -5.88 -18.44
CA GLY A 153 -0.01 -6.57 -17.72
C GLY A 153 -0.88 -7.33 -18.70
N GLY A 154 -1.70 -6.62 -19.47
CA GLY A 154 -2.63 -7.22 -20.41
C GLY A 154 -2.03 -8.08 -21.52
N SER A 155 -2.93 -8.73 -22.26
CA SER A 155 -2.63 -9.51 -23.47
C SER A 155 -2.21 -8.65 -24.67
N ILE A 156 -2.45 -7.35 -24.63
CA ILE A 156 -2.05 -6.38 -25.65
C ILE A 156 -1.39 -5.14 -25.01
N PRO A 157 -0.53 -4.41 -25.75
CA PRO A 157 0.07 -3.18 -25.25
C PRO A 157 -0.97 -2.09 -24.98
N PRO A 158 -0.72 -1.19 -24.02
CA PRO A 158 -1.62 -0.09 -23.74
C PRO A 158 -1.74 0.86 -24.95
N SER A 159 -2.94 1.36 -25.20
CA SER A 159 -3.23 2.22 -26.36
C SER A 159 -3.56 3.67 -26.00
N CYS A 160 -3.71 3.99 -24.71
CA CYS A 160 -3.88 5.36 -24.20
C CYS A 160 -3.14 5.55 -22.86
N ASP A 161 -3.08 6.78 -22.37
CA ASP A 161 -2.33 7.12 -21.17
C ASP A 161 -2.97 6.58 -19.88
N GLU A 162 -4.30 6.39 -19.87
CA GLU A 162 -5.04 5.86 -18.72
C GLU A 162 -4.76 4.38 -18.44
N THR A 163 -4.35 3.62 -19.47
CA THR A 163 -3.95 2.20 -19.34
C THR A 163 -2.43 2.03 -19.45
N ASN A 164 -1.69 3.09 -19.81
CA ASN A 164 -0.24 3.06 -19.91
C ASN A 164 0.41 3.54 -18.60
N ILE A 165 0.63 2.59 -17.70
CA ILE A 165 1.30 2.80 -16.41
C ILE A 165 2.81 3.09 -16.51
N LEU A 166 3.36 3.38 -17.69
CA LEU A 166 4.75 3.86 -17.85
C LEU A 166 4.84 5.24 -18.48
N THR A 167 3.86 5.66 -19.30
CA THR A 167 3.89 7.03 -19.86
C THR A 167 3.42 8.07 -18.86
N HIS A 168 2.68 7.66 -17.82
CA HIS A 168 2.23 8.46 -16.69
C HIS A 168 1.72 9.87 -17.03
N ARG A 169 1.19 10.08 -18.23
CA ARG A 169 0.48 11.33 -18.57
C ARG A 169 -0.90 11.40 -17.92
N TYR A 170 -1.26 10.37 -17.16
CA TYR A 170 -2.42 10.36 -16.29
C TYR A 170 -2.32 11.50 -15.27
N ASP A 171 -3.16 12.52 -15.44
CA ASP A 171 -3.33 13.61 -14.49
C ASP A 171 -4.68 13.43 -13.75
N PRO A 172 -4.67 13.03 -12.46
CA PRO A 172 -5.89 12.91 -11.65
C PRO A 172 -6.51 14.26 -11.33
N ARG A 173 -5.76 15.36 -11.49
CA ARG A 173 -6.21 16.70 -11.08
C ARG A 173 -7.34 17.12 -12.01
N THR A 174 -8.55 17.16 -11.48
CA THR A 174 -9.71 17.67 -12.17
C THR A 174 -10.43 18.64 -11.26
N ASP A 175 -10.78 19.80 -11.79
CA ASP A 175 -11.53 20.79 -11.01
C ASP A 175 -12.87 20.16 -10.59
N CYS A 176 -13.10 20.10 -9.28
CA CYS A 176 -14.40 19.79 -8.74
C CYS A 176 -15.23 21.06 -8.64
N SER A 177 -16.19 21.21 -9.55
CA SER A 177 -17.10 22.37 -9.60
C SER A 177 -18.41 22.16 -8.83
N CYS A 178 -18.63 21.00 -8.21
CA CYS A 178 -19.93 20.66 -7.63
C CYS A 178 -19.91 20.52 -6.11
N ASN A 179 -21.02 20.93 -5.48
CA ASN A 179 -21.41 20.51 -4.13
C ASN A 179 -21.96 19.07 -4.11
N GLY A 180 -21.71 18.30 -5.19
CA GLY A 180 -22.42 17.07 -5.53
C GLY A 180 -23.86 17.32 -6.01
N LEU A 181 -24.50 16.27 -6.54
CA LEU A 181 -25.95 16.21 -6.55
C LEU A 181 -26.38 15.94 -5.11
N TYR A 182 -26.84 16.95 -4.39
CA TYR A 182 -27.28 16.80 -3.01
C TYR A 182 -28.64 17.47 -2.79
N PRO A 183 -29.64 16.77 -2.21
CA PRO A 183 -29.65 15.31 -2.00
C PRO A 183 -29.71 14.55 -3.34
N VAL A 184 -29.10 13.37 -3.42
CA VAL A 184 -29.31 12.49 -4.59
C VAL A 184 -30.72 11.88 -4.49
N PRO A 185 -31.56 11.97 -5.53
CA PRO A 185 -32.90 11.38 -5.51
C PRO A 185 -32.89 9.88 -5.18
N ARG A 186 -33.90 9.42 -4.45
CA ARG A 186 -34.03 8.00 -4.12
C ARG A 186 -34.20 7.18 -5.41
N GLY A 187 -33.37 6.15 -5.56
CA GLY A 187 -33.37 5.31 -6.77
C GLY A 187 -32.69 5.95 -7.98
N ALA A 188 -31.89 7.01 -7.78
CA ALA A 188 -31.10 7.59 -8.85
C ALA A 188 -30.10 6.57 -9.42
N THR A 189 -29.93 6.56 -10.74
CA THR A 189 -28.86 5.80 -11.41
C THR A 189 -27.61 6.66 -11.57
N VAL A 190 -26.46 6.03 -11.82
CA VAL A 190 -25.19 6.72 -12.09
C VAL A 190 -25.36 7.75 -13.21
N GLU A 191 -26.04 7.37 -14.29
CA GLU A 191 -26.28 8.21 -15.47
C GLU A 191 -27.11 9.44 -15.11
N GLN A 192 -28.14 9.27 -14.28
CA GLN A 192 -28.96 10.39 -13.82
C GLN A 192 -28.13 11.37 -12.97
N VAL A 193 -27.28 10.86 -12.08
CA VAL A 193 -26.40 11.71 -11.26
C VAL A 193 -25.36 12.45 -12.11
N VAL A 194 -24.76 11.78 -13.10
CA VAL A 194 -23.80 12.39 -14.03
C VAL A 194 -24.47 13.49 -14.86
N GLN A 195 -25.69 13.26 -15.36
CA GLN A 195 -26.44 14.24 -16.15
C GLN A 195 -26.86 15.46 -15.31
N GLN A 196 -27.26 15.26 -14.05
CA GLN A 196 -27.80 16.33 -13.20
C GLN A 196 -26.71 17.12 -12.46
N SER A 197 -25.64 16.46 -11.99
CA SER A 197 -24.61 17.12 -11.16
C SER A 197 -23.78 18.16 -11.90
N GLN A 198 -23.74 18.10 -13.24
CA GLN A 198 -22.85 18.88 -14.11
C GLN A 198 -21.37 18.85 -13.69
N CYS A 199 -20.99 17.86 -12.86
CA CYS A 199 -19.73 17.87 -12.17
C CYS A 199 -18.63 17.26 -13.01
N ARG A 200 -17.57 18.03 -13.28
CA ARG A 200 -16.48 17.60 -14.18
C ARG A 200 -15.76 16.37 -13.65
N ALA A 201 -15.44 16.34 -12.36
CA ALA A 201 -14.82 15.22 -11.66
C ALA A 201 -15.63 13.91 -11.78
N VAL A 202 -16.93 13.96 -11.42
CA VAL A 202 -17.86 12.82 -11.54
C VAL A 202 -17.94 12.31 -12.98
N ARG A 203 -18.11 13.23 -13.94
CA ARG A 203 -18.19 12.87 -15.36
C ARG A 203 -16.90 12.22 -15.83
N LYS A 204 -15.74 12.82 -15.51
CA LYS A 204 -14.43 12.30 -15.90
C LYS A 204 -14.19 10.92 -15.30
N MET A 205 -14.50 10.69 -14.02
CA MET A 205 -14.40 9.36 -13.40
C MET A 205 -15.23 8.32 -14.17
N VAL A 206 -16.51 8.60 -14.47
CA VAL A 206 -17.40 7.66 -15.18
C VAL A 206 -16.93 7.41 -16.63
N GLU A 207 -16.49 8.46 -17.32
CA GLU A 207 -15.91 8.35 -18.67
C GLU A 207 -14.64 7.49 -18.66
N MET A 208 -13.74 7.71 -17.71
CA MET A 208 -12.48 6.98 -17.60
C MET A 208 -12.69 5.54 -17.15
N ALA A 209 -13.67 5.28 -16.27
CA ALA A 209 -14.06 3.92 -15.92
C ALA A 209 -14.57 3.14 -17.14
N SER A 210 -15.39 3.79 -17.97
CA SER A 210 -15.90 3.18 -19.22
C SER A 210 -14.75 2.88 -20.18
N LEU A 211 -13.87 3.87 -20.41
CA LEU A 211 -12.68 3.73 -21.25
C LEU A 211 -11.76 2.57 -20.80
N VAL A 212 -11.43 2.52 -19.51
CA VAL A 212 -10.55 1.49 -18.94
C VAL A 212 -11.19 0.10 -19.01
N ASN A 213 -12.49 -0.01 -18.78
CA ASN A 213 -13.23 -1.28 -18.88
C ASN A 213 -13.32 -1.79 -20.32
N GLU A 214 -13.49 -0.90 -21.30
CA GLU A 214 -13.43 -1.26 -22.74
C GLU A 214 -12.05 -1.78 -23.16
N LYS A 215 -11.01 -1.47 -22.37
CA LYS A 215 -9.61 -1.82 -22.60
C LYS A 215 -9.08 -2.88 -21.63
N GLU A 216 -9.94 -3.73 -21.08
CA GLU A 216 -9.52 -4.76 -20.10
C GLU A 216 -8.39 -5.68 -20.58
N SER A 217 -8.26 -5.86 -21.90
CA SER A 217 -7.20 -6.64 -22.53
C SER A 217 -5.82 -5.99 -22.44
N GLU A 218 -5.73 -4.71 -22.07
CA GLU A 218 -4.48 -3.95 -21.88
C GLU A 218 -3.89 -4.08 -20.45
N TRP A 219 -4.69 -4.51 -19.47
CA TRP A 219 -4.25 -4.54 -18.05
C TRP A 219 -4.61 -5.81 -17.25
N ASN A 220 -5.21 -6.82 -17.89
CA ASN A 220 -5.51 -8.14 -17.33
C ASN A 220 -6.43 -8.14 -16.08
N SER A 221 -7.74 -8.04 -16.32
CA SER A 221 -8.81 -7.97 -15.31
C SER A 221 -9.19 -9.31 -14.62
N ARG A 222 -8.36 -10.35 -14.68
CA ARG A 222 -8.82 -11.75 -14.46
C ARG A 222 -8.73 -12.28 -13.03
N HIS A 223 -8.06 -11.56 -12.13
CA HIS A 223 -7.76 -12.06 -10.79
C HIS A 223 -8.55 -11.31 -9.71
N LEU A 224 -7.89 -10.49 -8.90
CA LEU A 224 -8.54 -9.79 -7.78
C LEU A 224 -9.26 -8.53 -8.27
N PHE A 225 -8.73 -7.85 -9.28
CA PHE A 225 -9.26 -6.58 -9.78
C PHE A 225 -9.90 -6.79 -11.14
N THR A 226 -11.23 -6.69 -11.19
CA THR A 226 -12.03 -6.93 -12.39
C THR A 226 -12.66 -5.63 -12.88
N ALA A 227 -13.14 -5.61 -14.12
CA ALA A 227 -13.93 -4.49 -14.63
C ALA A 227 -15.23 -4.28 -13.83
N ASP A 228 -15.82 -5.37 -13.31
CA ASP A 228 -17.00 -5.31 -12.42
C ASP A 228 -16.69 -4.59 -11.11
N HIS A 229 -15.55 -4.90 -10.48
CA HIS A 229 -15.13 -4.19 -9.27
C HIS A 229 -14.98 -2.69 -9.51
N LEU A 230 -14.41 -2.28 -10.65
CA LEU A 230 -14.31 -0.87 -11.00
C LEU A 230 -15.69 -0.24 -11.24
N ARG A 231 -16.59 -0.91 -11.96
CA ARG A 231 -17.97 -0.44 -12.17
C ARG A 231 -18.70 -0.24 -10.85
N ASP A 232 -18.63 -1.21 -9.96
CA ASP A 232 -19.28 -1.17 -8.65
C ASP A 232 -18.69 -0.05 -7.79
N ALA A 233 -17.36 0.11 -7.76
CA ALA A 233 -16.68 1.19 -7.04
C ALA A 233 -17.08 2.58 -7.55
N VAL A 234 -17.16 2.76 -8.87
CA VAL A 234 -17.59 4.01 -9.50
C VAL A 234 -19.06 4.29 -9.19
N ALA A 235 -19.93 3.30 -9.34
CA ALA A 235 -21.33 3.42 -8.98
C ALA A 235 -21.50 3.81 -7.51
N GLU A 236 -20.71 3.19 -6.63
CA GLU A 236 -20.69 3.48 -5.21
C GLU A 236 -20.26 4.93 -4.91
N PHE A 237 -19.18 5.42 -5.52
CA PHE A 237 -18.75 6.82 -5.37
C PHE A 237 -19.78 7.81 -5.90
N VAL A 238 -20.32 7.58 -7.09
CA VAL A 238 -21.32 8.49 -7.69
C VAL A 238 -22.59 8.53 -6.85
N LEU A 239 -23.04 7.36 -6.38
CA LEU A 239 -24.25 7.22 -5.61
C LEU A 239 -24.03 7.40 -4.11
N CYS A 240 -22.84 7.77 -3.64
CA CYS A 240 -22.54 7.77 -2.20
C CYS A 240 -23.51 8.62 -1.36
N ASN A 241 -24.18 9.58 -2.01
CA ASN A 241 -25.14 10.52 -1.41
C ASN A 241 -26.59 10.17 -1.71
N ALA A 242 -26.84 9.08 -2.44
CA ALA A 242 -28.16 8.50 -2.58
C ALA A 242 -28.62 8.02 -1.21
N ASP A 243 -29.80 8.50 -0.81
CA ASP A 243 -30.53 7.99 0.36
C ASP A 243 -29.81 8.24 1.70
N GLU A 244 -29.28 9.45 1.88
CA GLU A 244 -28.88 9.95 3.20
C GLU A 244 -30.05 9.85 4.19
N GLN A 245 -29.80 9.27 5.35
CA GLN A 245 -30.79 9.15 6.41
C GLN A 245 -30.75 10.38 7.30
N SER A 246 -31.89 10.68 7.93
CA SER A 246 -31.96 11.68 8.98
C SER A 246 -30.96 11.39 10.10
N ARG A 247 -30.51 12.45 10.77
CA ARG A 247 -29.66 12.35 11.96
C ARG A 247 -30.24 11.32 12.95
N PRO A 248 -29.41 10.50 13.62
CA PRO A 248 -29.89 9.55 14.62
C PRO A 248 -30.74 10.24 15.68
N GLU A 249 -31.88 9.64 16.03
CA GLU A 249 -32.86 10.27 16.93
C GLU A 249 -32.49 10.15 18.42
N THR A 250 -31.48 9.34 18.77
CA THR A 250 -31.10 9.04 20.17
C THR A 250 -29.58 9.07 20.38
N CYS A 251 -29.13 9.34 21.62
CA CYS A 251 -27.71 9.41 22.00
C CYS A 251 -26.93 10.48 21.22
N LEU A 252 -27.47 11.70 21.12
CA LEU A 252 -26.90 12.77 20.29
C LEU A 252 -25.55 13.33 20.78
N GLY A 253 -25.10 12.96 21.98
CA GLY A 253 -23.89 13.48 22.63
C GLY A 253 -23.87 15.01 22.71
N PRO A 254 -22.87 15.60 23.36
CA PRO A 254 -22.51 16.99 23.12
C PRO A 254 -21.75 17.10 21.79
N MET A 255 -22.39 16.76 20.65
CA MET A 255 -21.85 17.21 19.37
C MET A 255 -22.20 18.70 19.26
N HIS A 256 -21.29 19.55 19.76
CA HIS A 256 -21.27 20.96 19.40
C HIS A 256 -21.33 21.09 17.87
N SER A 257 -21.86 22.21 17.39
CA SER A 257 -21.70 22.59 15.98
C SER A 257 -20.21 22.48 15.67
N LEU A 258 -19.81 21.43 14.98
CA LEU A 258 -18.46 21.31 14.47
C LEU A 258 -18.32 22.49 13.51
N ASP A 259 -17.39 23.40 13.81
CA ASP A 259 -17.03 24.45 12.88
C ASP A 259 -16.70 23.78 11.53
N ASP A 260 -17.01 24.47 10.43
CA ASP A 260 -16.67 23.99 9.10
C ASP A 260 -15.14 23.97 8.97
N ILE A 261 -14.53 22.83 9.30
CA ILE A 261 -13.12 22.60 9.06
C ILE A 261 -12.96 22.38 7.55
N GLN A 262 -12.25 23.29 6.89
CA GLN A 262 -11.81 23.09 5.52
C GLN A 262 -10.65 22.09 5.53
N ALA A 263 -11.00 20.80 5.58
CA ALA A 263 -10.01 19.74 5.62
C ALA A 263 -9.02 19.87 4.42
N PRO A 264 -7.70 19.88 4.66
CA PRO A 264 -6.69 20.01 3.61
C PRO A 264 -6.52 18.75 2.76
N ASP A 265 -7.48 17.82 2.75
CA ASP A 265 -7.49 16.63 1.87
C ASP A 265 -7.82 17.00 0.41
N HIS A 266 -7.38 18.18 -0.01
CA HIS A 266 -7.16 18.51 -1.40
C HIS A 266 -5.87 17.79 -1.84
N TYR A 267 -5.98 16.48 -2.09
CA TYR A 267 -4.94 15.70 -2.79
C TYR A 267 -4.47 16.42 -4.08
N CYS A 268 -5.36 17.22 -4.68
CA CYS A 268 -5.11 18.03 -5.86
C CYS A 268 -4.27 19.30 -5.60
N GLU A 269 -4.30 19.86 -4.38
CA GLU A 269 -3.41 20.94 -3.96
C GLU A 269 -2.06 20.42 -3.43
N ALA A 270 -1.98 19.13 -3.06
CA ALA A 270 -0.80 18.54 -2.46
C ALA A 270 0.37 18.34 -3.44
N ALA A 271 0.09 18.12 -4.73
CA ALA A 271 1.12 17.95 -5.76
C ALA A 271 1.01 19.05 -6.84
N ASP A 272 1.93 20.03 -6.78
CA ASP A 272 2.16 20.91 -7.92
C ASP A 272 2.59 20.09 -9.16
N GLU A 273 2.62 20.73 -10.33
CA GLU A 273 2.97 20.05 -11.59
C GLU A 273 4.32 19.32 -11.51
N LYS A 274 5.30 19.91 -10.82
CA LYS A 274 6.62 19.32 -10.61
C LYS A 274 6.56 18.08 -9.71
N SER A 275 5.82 18.14 -8.61
CA SER A 275 5.66 17.04 -7.65
C SER A 275 4.89 15.91 -8.32
N LEU A 276 3.81 16.21 -9.03
CA LEU A 276 3.06 15.22 -9.79
C LEU A 276 3.94 14.51 -10.81
N PHE A 277 4.70 15.27 -11.61
CA PHE A 277 5.66 14.71 -12.57
C PHE A 277 6.68 13.79 -11.89
N LEU A 278 7.24 14.20 -10.75
CA LEU A 278 8.20 13.37 -10.03
C LEU A 278 7.56 12.08 -9.48
N LEU A 279 6.35 12.16 -8.92
CA LEU A 279 5.63 10.99 -8.42
C LEU A 279 5.31 10.01 -9.56
N GLN A 280 4.91 10.55 -10.71
CA GLN A 280 4.66 9.80 -11.95
C GLN A 280 5.93 9.07 -12.42
N GLU A 281 7.06 9.77 -12.51
CA GLU A 281 8.33 9.17 -12.93
C GLU A 281 8.86 8.12 -11.94
N VAL A 282 8.71 8.36 -10.63
CA VAL A 282 9.08 7.37 -9.61
C VAL A 282 8.14 6.16 -9.66
N GLY A 283 6.85 6.37 -9.89
CA GLY A 283 5.88 5.30 -10.15
C GLY A 283 6.29 4.46 -11.35
N ALA A 284 6.72 5.10 -12.44
CA ALA A 284 7.18 4.45 -13.68
C ALA A 284 8.38 3.57 -13.41
N ALA A 285 9.36 4.12 -12.69
CA ALA A 285 10.54 3.39 -12.26
C ALA A 285 10.15 2.16 -11.42
N GLY A 286 9.22 2.32 -10.47
CA GLY A 286 8.74 1.22 -9.62
C GLY A 286 8.07 0.11 -10.44
N VAL A 287 7.15 0.46 -11.33
CA VAL A 287 6.47 -0.48 -12.23
C VAL A 287 7.47 -1.22 -13.13
N ALA A 288 8.39 -0.49 -13.76
CA ALA A 288 9.40 -1.07 -14.66
C ALA A 288 10.31 -2.05 -13.91
N LEU A 289 10.74 -1.71 -12.69
CA LEU A 289 11.51 -2.61 -11.84
C LEU A 289 10.72 -3.88 -11.51
N LEU A 290 9.46 -3.75 -11.11
CA LEU A 290 8.62 -4.90 -10.79
C LEU A 290 8.36 -5.77 -12.03
N LYS A 291 8.21 -5.17 -13.21
CA LYS A 291 8.10 -5.95 -14.46
C LYS A 291 9.36 -6.76 -14.72
N LEU A 292 10.54 -6.16 -14.55
CA LEU A 292 11.82 -6.86 -14.71
C LEU A 292 11.99 -7.98 -13.67
N CYS A 293 11.55 -7.77 -12.43
CA CYS A 293 11.48 -8.82 -11.42
C CYS A 293 10.52 -9.96 -11.82
N SER A 294 9.38 -9.64 -12.45
CA SER A 294 8.43 -10.65 -12.96
C SER A 294 9.07 -11.48 -14.08
N LEU A 295 9.72 -10.81 -15.03
CA LEU A 295 10.46 -11.47 -16.12
C LEU A 295 11.66 -12.30 -15.62
N ALA A 296 12.19 -11.95 -14.45
CA ALA A 296 13.25 -12.68 -13.77
C ALA A 296 12.72 -13.82 -12.87
N GLU A 297 11.39 -14.03 -12.84
CA GLU A 297 10.70 -15.00 -11.99
C GLU A 297 10.93 -14.77 -10.48
N VAL A 298 11.28 -13.54 -10.09
CA VAL A 298 11.41 -13.12 -8.68
C VAL A 298 10.04 -12.84 -8.05
N ILE A 299 9.09 -12.39 -8.88
CA ILE A 299 7.67 -12.30 -8.54
C ILE A 299 6.87 -13.01 -9.64
N SER A 300 5.71 -13.56 -9.32
CA SER A 300 4.84 -14.20 -10.33
C SER A 300 4.07 -13.15 -11.15
N ASP A 301 3.64 -13.53 -12.35
CA ASP A 301 2.77 -12.69 -13.18
C ASP A 301 1.47 -12.32 -12.45
N TRP A 302 0.93 -13.21 -11.61
CA TRP A 302 -0.23 -12.90 -10.76
C TRP A 302 0.03 -11.69 -9.86
N HIS A 303 1.22 -11.56 -9.28
CA HIS A 303 1.55 -10.42 -8.42
C HIS A 303 1.52 -9.12 -9.22
N PHE A 304 2.23 -9.13 -10.35
CA PHE A 304 2.43 -7.97 -11.19
C PHE A 304 1.13 -7.52 -11.87
N ASP A 305 0.36 -8.45 -12.44
CA ASP A 305 -0.88 -8.14 -13.15
C ASP A 305 -1.95 -7.53 -12.23
N ASN A 306 -2.10 -8.07 -11.01
CA ASN A 306 -3.02 -7.47 -10.03
C ASN A 306 -2.53 -6.09 -9.55
N LEU A 307 -1.22 -5.85 -9.47
CA LEU A 307 -0.70 -4.52 -9.13
C LEU A 307 -1.02 -3.51 -10.23
N VAL A 308 -0.82 -3.90 -11.48
CA VAL A 308 -1.14 -3.09 -12.67
C VAL A 308 -2.62 -2.74 -12.69
N ALA A 309 -3.48 -3.75 -12.51
CA ALA A 309 -4.91 -3.57 -12.43
C ALA A 309 -5.32 -2.61 -11.29
N LEU A 310 -4.75 -2.80 -10.09
CA LEU A 310 -4.97 -1.89 -8.96
C LEU A 310 -4.58 -0.45 -9.32
N ILE A 311 -3.38 -0.22 -9.86
CA ILE A 311 -2.87 1.13 -10.17
C ILE A 311 -3.81 1.84 -11.15
N ILE A 312 -4.25 1.15 -12.19
CA ILE A 312 -5.17 1.71 -13.20
C ILE A 312 -6.53 2.02 -12.58
N GLN A 313 -7.10 1.09 -11.83
CA GLN A 313 -8.40 1.29 -11.18
C GLN A 313 -8.34 2.42 -10.14
N PHE A 314 -7.28 2.46 -9.33
CA PHE A 314 -7.04 3.54 -8.37
C PHE A 314 -6.91 4.90 -9.06
N GLY A 315 -6.22 4.95 -10.22
CA GLY A 315 -6.20 6.12 -11.09
C GLY A 315 -7.62 6.55 -11.49
N VAL A 316 -8.48 5.65 -11.97
CA VAL A 316 -9.85 6.02 -12.30
C VAL A 316 -10.60 6.64 -11.12
N LEU A 317 -10.47 6.06 -9.92
CA LEU A 317 -11.13 6.57 -8.70
C LEU A 317 -10.55 7.92 -8.23
N GLY A 318 -9.28 8.20 -8.53
CA GLY A 318 -8.60 9.45 -8.21
C GLY A 318 -9.31 10.71 -8.71
N TYR A 319 -10.05 10.63 -9.82
CA TYR A 319 -10.80 11.76 -10.37
C TYR A 319 -11.92 12.28 -9.46
N TYR A 320 -12.43 11.47 -8.52
CA TYR A 320 -13.52 11.85 -7.63
C TYR A 320 -13.05 12.44 -6.29
N ARG A 321 -11.76 12.35 -5.95
CA ARG A 321 -11.28 12.65 -4.58
C ARG A 321 -11.41 14.13 -4.12
N ASP A 322 -11.80 15.05 -4.99
CA ASP A 322 -11.94 16.49 -4.68
C ASP A 322 -13.39 16.93 -4.28
N HIS A 323 -14.26 16.01 -3.85
CA HIS A 323 -15.68 16.30 -3.58
C HIS A 323 -16.03 16.76 -2.14
N SER A 324 -15.08 17.15 -1.30
CA SER A 324 -15.32 17.39 0.14
C SER A 324 -16.01 18.73 0.50
N ARG A 325 -16.62 19.47 -0.43
CA ARG A 325 -17.08 20.85 -0.14
C ARG A 325 -18.61 20.98 0.01
N SER A 326 -19.03 21.47 1.18
CA SER A 326 -20.39 21.83 1.67
C SER A 326 -21.34 20.70 2.13
N ARG A 327 -21.45 20.50 3.45
CA ARG A 327 -22.49 19.68 4.10
C ARG A 327 -22.91 20.21 5.45
N PRO A 328 -24.17 19.95 5.88
CA PRO A 328 -24.57 20.20 7.25
C PRO A 328 -23.72 19.38 8.23
N SER A 329 -23.48 19.92 9.43
CA SER A 329 -22.66 19.28 10.47
C SER A 329 -23.38 18.06 11.08
N GLY A 330 -22.63 17.04 11.51
CA GLY A 330 -23.15 15.88 12.24
C GLY A 330 -22.86 14.52 11.60
N VAL A 331 -23.27 13.45 12.28
CA VAL A 331 -23.18 12.06 11.81
C VAL A 331 -24.47 11.70 11.06
N TYR A 332 -24.33 11.32 9.78
CA TYR A 332 -25.44 10.96 8.90
C TYR A 332 -25.30 9.53 8.41
N GLY A 333 -26.41 8.80 8.36
CA GLY A 333 -26.46 7.48 7.73
C GLY A 333 -26.68 7.58 6.21
N SER A 334 -26.42 6.50 5.49
CA SER A 334 -26.74 6.27 4.08
C SER A 334 -27.38 4.88 3.96
N ARG A 335 -28.31 4.70 3.00
CA ARG A 335 -28.87 3.37 2.73
C ARG A 335 -28.02 2.47 1.88
N ILE A 336 -26.90 2.94 1.34
CA ILE A 336 -26.03 2.05 0.60
C ILE A 336 -25.41 1.07 1.60
N THR A 337 -25.93 -0.14 1.58
CA THR A 337 -25.48 -1.28 2.37
C THR A 337 -24.64 -2.15 1.44
N GLY A 338 -23.41 -2.49 1.87
CA GLY A 338 -22.44 -3.23 1.06
C GLY A 338 -21.26 -2.41 0.54
N LEU A 339 -21.03 -1.22 1.11
CA LEU A 339 -20.00 -0.24 0.74
C LEU A 339 -18.58 -0.76 0.97
N LEU A 340 -18.07 -1.62 0.09
CA LEU A 340 -16.67 -2.04 0.13
C LEU A 340 -16.03 -2.03 -1.25
N SER A 341 -16.80 -1.88 -2.33
CA SER A 341 -16.26 -2.01 -3.69
C SER A 341 -15.23 -0.92 -3.99
N HIS A 342 -15.48 0.31 -3.54
CA HIS A 342 -14.45 1.34 -3.66
C HIS A 342 -13.27 1.10 -2.71
N ARG A 343 -13.51 0.71 -1.44
CA ARG A 343 -12.46 0.44 -0.44
C ARG A 343 -11.59 -0.76 -0.80
N TYR A 344 -12.13 -1.71 -1.56
CA TYR A 344 -11.43 -2.85 -2.14
C TYR A 344 -10.24 -2.42 -3.00
N ILE A 345 -10.36 -1.27 -3.67
CA ILE A 345 -9.35 -0.66 -4.54
C ILE A 345 -8.59 0.44 -3.76
N ASP A 346 -9.31 1.29 -3.06
CA ASP A 346 -8.82 2.55 -2.48
C ASP A 346 -7.93 2.39 -1.24
N LEU A 347 -8.13 1.33 -0.44
CA LEU A 347 -7.33 1.11 0.78
C LEU A 347 -5.89 0.66 0.50
N ALA A 348 -5.51 0.44 -0.76
CA ALA A 348 -4.19 -0.02 -1.19
C ALA A 348 -3.69 -1.29 -0.45
N ILE A 349 -4.60 -2.11 0.09
CA ILE A 349 -4.31 -3.31 0.89
C ILE A 349 -3.50 -4.32 0.08
N TYR A 350 -3.70 -4.36 -1.23
CA TYR A 350 -2.99 -5.26 -2.12
C TYR A 350 -1.47 -5.05 -2.09
N ALA A 351 -0.97 -3.86 -1.74
CA ALA A 351 0.45 -3.66 -1.45
C ALA A 351 0.97 -4.61 -0.36
N GLY A 352 0.19 -4.74 0.72
CA GLY A 352 0.45 -5.67 1.81
C GLY A 352 0.32 -7.12 1.35
N VAL A 353 -0.70 -7.44 0.55
CA VAL A 353 -0.93 -8.78 0.00
C VAL A 353 0.24 -9.22 -0.86
N MET A 354 0.63 -8.41 -1.85
CA MET A 354 1.76 -8.70 -2.74
C MET A 354 3.02 -8.96 -1.91
N THR A 355 3.29 -8.09 -0.94
CA THR A 355 4.46 -8.20 -0.08
C THR A 355 4.47 -9.47 0.77
N ALA A 356 3.36 -9.79 1.42
CA ALA A 356 3.21 -10.99 2.25
C ALA A 356 3.22 -12.27 1.39
N SER A 357 2.57 -12.23 0.23
CA SER A 357 2.49 -13.32 -0.75
C SER A 357 3.88 -13.67 -1.30
N ILE A 358 4.68 -12.68 -1.70
CA ILE A 358 6.11 -12.89 -2.07
C ILE A 358 6.89 -13.46 -0.87
N GLY A 359 6.60 -12.95 0.34
CA GLY A 359 7.23 -13.38 1.59
C GLY A 359 6.96 -14.84 1.97
N ILE A 360 5.78 -15.34 1.65
CA ILE A 360 5.32 -16.68 2.02
C ILE A 360 5.46 -17.66 0.84
N GLY A 361 5.40 -17.17 -0.39
CA GLY A 361 5.29 -17.98 -1.60
C GLY A 361 3.86 -18.49 -1.85
N GLU A 362 2.83 -17.81 -1.32
CA GLU A 362 1.43 -18.20 -1.44
C GLU A 362 0.58 -17.05 -1.96
N GLU A 363 -0.23 -17.30 -3.00
CA GLU A 363 -1.23 -16.36 -3.50
C GLU A 363 -2.55 -16.48 -2.71
N ILE A 364 -3.42 -15.46 -2.81
CA ILE A 364 -4.76 -15.51 -2.21
C ILE A 364 -5.85 -15.46 -3.26
N THR A 365 -6.98 -16.07 -2.93
CA THR A 365 -8.19 -16.06 -3.75
C THR A 365 -8.94 -14.72 -3.66
N GLY A 366 -9.84 -14.48 -4.62
CA GLY A 366 -10.74 -13.33 -4.59
C GLY A 366 -11.56 -13.27 -3.29
N GLU A 367 -12.10 -14.39 -2.82
CA GLU A 367 -12.87 -14.44 -1.56
C GLU A 367 -12.04 -14.06 -0.33
N GLN A 368 -10.78 -14.53 -0.27
CA GLN A 368 -9.85 -14.15 0.79
C GLN A 368 -9.50 -12.66 0.73
N TYR A 369 -9.30 -12.11 -0.47
CA TYR A 369 -9.03 -10.68 -0.63
C TYR A 369 -10.25 -9.82 -0.29
N THR A 370 -11.47 -10.20 -0.68
CA THR A 370 -12.71 -9.51 -0.28
C THR A 370 -12.85 -9.46 1.24
N LEU A 371 -12.67 -10.61 1.91
CA LEU A 371 -12.72 -10.69 3.37
C LEU A 371 -11.64 -9.81 4.03
N LEU A 372 -10.44 -9.79 3.46
CA LEU A 372 -9.33 -8.97 3.94
C LEU A 372 -9.62 -7.47 3.76
N ALA A 373 -10.14 -7.08 2.60
CA ALA A 373 -10.56 -5.71 2.31
C ALA A 373 -11.62 -5.23 3.30
N GLU A 374 -12.62 -6.07 3.58
CA GLU A 374 -13.65 -5.79 4.57
C GLU A 374 -13.09 -5.61 5.98
N ALA A 375 -12.23 -6.53 6.42
CA ALA A 375 -11.62 -6.46 7.74
C ALA A 375 -10.77 -5.18 7.91
N CYS A 376 -9.87 -4.89 6.97
CA CYS A 376 -9.01 -3.71 7.03
C CYS A 376 -9.80 -2.40 6.88
N CYS A 377 -10.87 -2.38 6.08
CA CYS A 377 -11.78 -1.24 5.99
C CYS A 377 -12.43 -0.94 7.34
N HIS A 378 -12.93 -1.97 8.02
CA HIS A 378 -13.49 -1.81 9.36
C HIS A 378 -12.47 -1.31 10.38
N ILE A 379 -11.23 -1.81 10.33
CA ILE A 379 -10.15 -1.32 11.19
C ILE A 379 -9.89 0.17 10.93
N ASN A 380 -9.68 0.56 9.66
CA ASN A 380 -9.40 1.94 9.28
C ASN A 380 -10.53 2.88 9.73
N ASP A 381 -11.76 2.55 9.36
CA ASP A 381 -12.90 3.44 9.50
C ASP A 381 -13.36 3.58 10.96
N LEU A 382 -13.06 2.59 11.81
CA LEU A 382 -13.22 2.75 13.27
C LEU A 382 -12.17 3.72 13.82
N ILE A 383 -10.91 3.58 13.40
CA ILE A 383 -9.82 4.41 13.92
C ILE A 383 -9.98 5.86 13.49
N ASP A 384 -10.35 6.07 12.23
CA ASP A 384 -10.53 7.40 11.64
C ASP A 384 -11.91 8.00 11.92
N PHE A 385 -12.81 7.28 12.61
CA PHE A 385 -14.21 7.69 12.81
C PHE A 385 -14.37 9.16 13.24
N ARG A 386 -13.58 9.64 14.20
CA ARG A 386 -13.64 11.04 14.67
C ARG A 386 -13.13 12.03 13.63
N SER A 387 -11.97 11.76 13.04
CA SER A 387 -11.37 12.58 11.99
C SER A 387 -12.33 12.68 10.80
N ASP A 388 -12.81 11.55 10.32
CA ASP A 388 -13.74 11.46 9.20
C ASP A 388 -15.08 12.13 9.49
N THR A 389 -15.56 12.10 10.74
CA THR A 389 -16.75 12.84 11.16
C THR A 389 -16.53 14.34 11.01
N MET A 390 -15.41 14.86 11.50
CA MET A 390 -15.09 16.29 11.46
C MET A 390 -14.85 16.78 10.05
N ARG A 391 -14.16 15.97 9.25
CA ARG A 391 -13.86 16.21 7.85
C ARG A 391 -15.06 15.94 6.93
N LYS A 392 -16.15 15.35 7.44
CA LYS A 392 -17.34 14.97 6.69
C LYS A 392 -17.02 14.03 5.50
N VAL A 393 -16.10 13.09 5.73
CA VAL A 393 -15.61 12.12 4.74
C VAL A 393 -16.73 11.16 4.35
N ARG A 394 -16.85 10.88 3.04
CA ARG A 394 -17.96 10.11 2.43
C ARG A 394 -17.64 8.62 2.28
N GLU A 395 -16.37 8.28 2.47
CA GLU A 395 -15.79 6.98 2.22
C GLU A 395 -15.87 6.08 3.46
N ASN A 396 -16.03 6.68 4.66
CA ASN A 396 -16.11 5.94 5.91
C ASN A 396 -17.44 5.15 6.00
N VAL A 397 -17.33 3.83 5.91
CA VAL A 397 -18.46 2.90 5.83
C VAL A 397 -19.21 2.80 7.16
N ILE A 398 -18.53 3.12 8.26
CA ILE A 398 -19.09 3.06 9.61
C ILE A 398 -19.95 4.27 9.87
N LEU A 399 -19.50 5.48 9.52
CA LEU A 399 -20.31 6.69 9.59
C LEU A 399 -21.58 6.55 8.76
N ARG A 400 -21.46 6.00 7.54
CA ARG A 400 -22.58 5.83 6.64
C ARG A 400 -23.57 4.76 7.07
N GLY A 401 -23.17 3.75 7.83
CA GLY A 401 -24.12 2.74 8.28
C GLY A 401 -24.98 3.14 9.48
N VAL A 402 -24.76 4.32 10.09
CA VAL A 402 -25.39 4.68 11.37
C VAL A 402 -26.91 4.68 11.27
N ARG A 403 -27.56 3.86 12.12
CA ARG A 403 -29.02 3.74 12.23
C ARG A 403 -29.43 3.46 13.68
N GLY A 404 -30.57 3.99 14.09
CA GLY A 404 -31.14 3.73 15.41
C GLY A 404 -30.29 4.30 16.54
N ASN A 405 -30.03 3.48 17.57
CA ASN A 405 -29.22 3.88 18.72
C ASN A 405 -27.72 3.84 18.37
N LEU A 406 -27.06 5.01 18.45
CA LEU A 406 -25.66 5.15 18.05
C LEU A 406 -24.71 4.25 18.84
N CYS A 407 -24.89 4.14 20.17
CA CYS A 407 -24.04 3.28 21.00
C CYS A 407 -24.13 1.82 20.57
N LYS A 408 -25.36 1.29 20.45
CA LYS A 408 -25.60 -0.10 20.03
C LYS A 408 -25.05 -0.36 18.62
N TYR A 409 -25.19 0.62 17.72
CA TYR A 409 -24.66 0.53 16.38
C TYR A 409 -23.12 0.44 16.37
N LEU A 410 -22.44 1.37 17.06
CA LEU A 410 -20.98 1.41 17.14
C LEU A 410 -20.42 0.17 17.84
N ASP A 411 -21.07 -0.31 18.91
CA ASP A 411 -20.72 -1.56 19.59
C ASP A 411 -20.82 -2.76 18.64
N GLY A 412 -21.91 -2.86 17.87
CA GLY A 412 -22.05 -3.89 16.84
C GLY A 412 -20.99 -3.82 15.74
N LYS A 413 -20.50 -2.62 15.40
CA LYS A 413 -19.41 -2.42 14.44
C LYS A 413 -18.05 -2.81 15.01
N ILE A 414 -17.81 -2.62 16.32
CA ILE A 414 -16.65 -3.20 17.02
C ILE A 414 -16.71 -4.73 16.90
N SER A 415 -17.80 -5.38 17.31
CA SER A 415 -17.93 -6.84 17.22
C SER A 415 -17.72 -7.36 15.80
N SER A 416 -18.31 -6.69 14.80
CA SER A 416 -18.14 -7.06 13.38
C SER A 416 -16.67 -6.97 12.95
N CYS A 417 -15.97 -5.89 13.30
CA CYS A 417 -14.55 -5.71 13.02
C CYS A 417 -13.72 -6.87 13.59
N LEU A 418 -13.93 -7.22 14.85
CA LEU A 418 -13.20 -8.32 15.52
C LEU A 418 -13.44 -9.67 14.85
N GLN A 419 -14.69 -9.98 14.51
CA GLN A 419 -15.04 -11.24 13.85
C GLN A 419 -14.46 -11.31 12.43
N LEU A 420 -14.54 -10.23 11.67
CA LEU A 420 -13.97 -10.14 10.32
C LEU A 420 -12.44 -10.27 10.35
N SER A 421 -11.76 -9.55 11.24
CA SER A 421 -10.31 -9.67 11.43
C SER A 421 -9.91 -11.09 11.83
N ALA A 422 -10.62 -11.72 12.77
CA ALA A 422 -10.36 -13.09 13.17
C ALA A 422 -10.55 -14.09 12.02
N LYS A 423 -11.60 -13.91 11.21
CA LYS A 423 -11.87 -14.74 10.03
C LYS A 423 -10.81 -14.56 8.95
N ALA A 424 -10.37 -13.32 8.70
CA ALA A 424 -9.30 -13.01 7.75
C ALA A 424 -7.95 -13.59 8.19
N ILE A 425 -7.59 -13.47 9.48
CA ILE A 425 -6.36 -14.08 10.01
C ILE A 425 -6.37 -15.61 9.85
N LYS A 426 -7.52 -16.25 10.07
CA LYS A 426 -7.66 -17.70 9.93
C LYS A 426 -7.75 -18.19 8.48
N SER A 427 -7.99 -17.31 7.50
CA SER A 427 -8.25 -17.72 6.12
C SER A 427 -6.98 -18.03 5.32
N SER A 428 -5.86 -17.35 5.63
CA SER A 428 -4.53 -17.66 5.08
C SER A 428 -3.41 -16.99 5.88
N PRO A 429 -2.18 -17.51 5.84
CA PRO A 429 -1.01 -16.83 6.40
C PRO A 429 -0.80 -15.43 5.82
N VAL A 430 -1.02 -15.24 4.50
CA VAL A 430 -0.93 -13.93 3.84
C VAL A 430 -1.91 -12.94 4.45
N SER A 431 -3.20 -13.33 4.55
CA SER A 431 -4.24 -12.49 5.14
C SER A 431 -3.93 -12.12 6.60
N ALA A 432 -3.40 -13.06 7.39
CA ALA A 432 -2.97 -12.78 8.76
C ALA A 432 -1.91 -11.69 8.83
N LEU A 433 -0.86 -11.80 8.02
CA LEU A 433 0.21 -10.79 7.98
C LEU A 433 -0.28 -9.43 7.53
N VAL A 434 -1.23 -9.40 6.59
CA VAL A 434 -1.79 -8.13 6.12
C VAL A 434 -2.65 -7.49 7.20
N VAL A 435 -3.54 -8.22 7.87
CA VAL A 435 -4.35 -7.66 8.98
C VAL A 435 -3.44 -7.16 10.11
N MET A 436 -2.46 -7.97 10.53
CA MET A 436 -1.58 -7.57 11.62
C MET A 436 -0.63 -6.43 11.24
N GLY A 437 -0.16 -6.43 9.99
CA GLY A 437 0.62 -5.34 9.41
C GLY A 437 -0.18 -4.04 9.31
N PHE A 438 -1.47 -4.13 8.95
CA PHE A 438 -2.38 -3.00 8.87
C PHE A 438 -2.64 -2.40 10.26
N ALA A 439 -2.90 -3.23 11.27
CA ALA A 439 -3.03 -2.79 12.66
C ALA A 439 -1.74 -2.13 13.18
N ASN A 440 -0.58 -2.71 12.88
CA ASN A 440 0.70 -2.10 13.21
C ASN A 440 0.92 -0.76 12.49
N TRP A 441 0.54 -0.65 11.22
CA TRP A 441 0.59 0.62 10.49
C TRP A 441 -0.32 1.66 11.15
N ALA A 442 -1.56 1.32 11.47
CA ALA A 442 -2.48 2.26 12.11
C ALA A 442 -1.95 2.74 13.47
N LEU A 443 -1.35 1.85 14.26
CA LEU A 443 -0.74 2.17 15.55
C LEU A 443 0.52 3.04 15.43
N MET A 444 1.37 2.79 14.43
CA MET A 444 2.69 3.39 14.28
C MET A 444 2.71 4.60 13.34
N ALA A 445 1.69 4.81 12.51
CA ALA A 445 1.64 5.88 11.55
C ALA A 445 1.37 7.24 12.22
N SER A 446 1.99 8.30 11.68
CA SER A 446 1.70 9.69 12.07
C SER A 446 0.30 10.15 11.66
N HIS A 447 -0.35 9.39 10.79
CA HIS A 447 -1.64 9.71 10.22
C HIS A 447 -2.76 9.53 11.25
N HIS A 448 -2.88 8.35 11.85
CA HIS A 448 -3.97 8.04 12.77
C HIS A 448 -3.76 8.55 14.20
N LYS A 449 -2.51 8.81 14.60
CA LYS A 449 -2.17 9.37 15.94
C LYS A 449 -2.91 8.66 17.08
N VAL A 450 -2.94 7.32 17.06
CA VAL A 450 -3.76 6.50 17.99
C VAL A 450 -3.47 6.81 19.46
N TYR A 451 -2.21 7.06 19.80
CA TYR A 451 -1.82 7.46 21.15
C TYR A 451 -2.50 8.78 21.54
N GLU A 452 -2.38 9.81 20.70
CA GLU A 452 -3.00 11.12 20.94
C GLU A 452 -4.52 11.01 20.97
N LEU A 453 -5.12 10.20 20.09
CA LEU A 453 -6.55 9.94 20.10
C LEU A 453 -7.04 9.40 21.45
N LEU A 454 -6.32 8.43 22.01
CA LEU A 454 -6.70 7.82 23.29
C LEU A 454 -6.43 8.71 24.50
N HIS A 455 -5.43 9.60 24.43
CA HIS A 455 -5.08 10.48 25.55
C HIS A 455 -5.76 11.85 25.48
N GLY A 456 -6.29 12.24 24.32
CA GLY A 456 -7.05 13.46 24.11
C GLY A 456 -8.53 13.33 24.45
N VAL A 457 -9.07 12.12 24.55
CA VAL A 457 -10.48 11.90 24.92
C VAL A 457 -10.69 11.71 26.43
N TRP A 458 -11.75 12.33 26.94
CA TRP A 458 -12.13 12.29 28.35
C TRP A 458 -13.58 11.85 28.51
N GLU A 459 -13.83 11.02 29.52
CA GLU A 459 -15.18 10.56 29.84
C GLU A 459 -16.02 11.74 30.39
N GLY A 460 -17.11 12.05 29.72
CA GLY A 460 -18.04 13.10 30.08
C GLY A 460 -18.85 12.74 31.33
N ARG A 461 -19.14 13.72 32.19
CA ARG A 461 -19.82 13.48 33.49
C ARG A 461 -21.35 13.39 33.40
N GLY A 462 -21.95 13.44 32.21
CA GLY A 462 -23.37 13.80 32.04
C GLY A 462 -24.29 12.79 31.34
N GLY A 463 -23.80 11.63 30.89
CA GLY A 463 -24.59 10.64 30.15
C GLY A 463 -24.91 9.37 30.94
N ALA A 464 -26.07 8.76 30.67
CA ALA A 464 -26.28 7.37 31.08
C ALA A 464 -25.29 6.48 30.33
N ALA A 465 -24.50 5.67 31.03
CA ALA A 465 -23.52 4.80 30.41
C ALA A 465 -24.20 3.85 29.42
N CYS A 466 -23.82 3.89 28.15
CA CYS A 466 -24.23 2.84 27.22
C CYS A 466 -23.58 1.50 27.60
N GLU A 467 -24.34 0.42 27.44
CA GLU A 467 -23.85 -0.94 27.56
C GLU A 467 -23.15 -1.35 26.25
N TYR A 468 -21.90 -1.82 26.37
CA TYR A 468 -21.09 -2.29 25.24
C TYR A 468 -20.86 -3.79 25.40
N VAL A 469 -21.56 -4.57 24.58
CA VAL A 469 -21.58 -6.03 24.62
C VAL A 469 -20.38 -6.61 23.87
N SER A 470 -19.73 -5.85 22.98
CA SER A 470 -18.49 -6.27 22.27
C SER A 470 -17.34 -6.66 23.19
N ALA A 471 -17.37 -6.23 24.46
CA ALA A 471 -16.38 -6.63 25.47
C ALA A 471 -16.62 -8.05 26.03
N SER A 472 -17.84 -8.58 25.91
CA SER A 472 -18.27 -9.83 26.54
C SER A 472 -18.96 -10.82 25.60
N ASP A 473 -19.22 -10.46 24.34
CA ASP A 473 -19.86 -11.32 23.32
C ASP A 473 -18.97 -12.44 22.76
N GLY A 474 -17.70 -12.49 23.17
CA GLY A 474 -16.70 -13.46 22.70
C GLY A 474 -16.01 -13.08 21.39
N SER A 475 -16.39 -11.98 20.73
CA SER A 475 -15.78 -11.54 19.47
C SER A 475 -14.28 -11.24 19.63
N TYR A 476 -13.88 -10.63 20.75
CA TYR A 476 -12.46 -10.43 21.06
C TYR A 476 -11.73 -11.75 21.34
N GLN A 477 -12.38 -12.71 21.99
CA GLN A 477 -11.78 -14.03 22.23
C GLN A 477 -11.52 -14.75 20.90
N LEU A 478 -12.43 -14.66 19.92
CA LEU A 478 -12.21 -15.22 18.59
C LEU A 478 -10.97 -14.63 17.89
N LEU A 479 -10.74 -13.33 18.07
CA LEU A 479 -9.53 -12.65 17.58
C LEU A 479 -8.28 -13.13 18.32
N LEU A 480 -8.31 -13.24 19.65
CA LEU A 480 -7.20 -13.75 20.44
C LEU A 480 -6.82 -15.18 20.03
N ASP A 481 -7.82 -16.04 19.82
CA ASP A 481 -7.62 -17.41 19.35
C ASP A 481 -6.99 -17.44 17.95
N ALA A 482 -7.39 -16.52 17.07
CA ALA A 482 -6.79 -16.37 15.73
C ALA A 482 -5.31 -15.95 15.81
N LEU A 483 -4.96 -15.12 16.80
CA LEU A 483 -3.61 -14.58 16.98
C LEU A 483 -2.68 -15.50 17.78
N ALA A 484 -3.20 -16.54 18.43
CA ALA A 484 -2.43 -17.39 19.35
C ALA A 484 -1.18 -18.01 18.70
N GLY A 485 -1.26 -18.38 17.42
CA GLY A 485 -0.16 -18.97 16.66
C GLY A 485 0.99 -18.01 16.31
N TYR A 486 0.81 -16.71 16.50
CA TYR A 486 1.77 -15.67 16.07
C TYR A 486 2.65 -15.14 17.22
N GLY A 487 2.53 -15.73 18.42
CA GLY A 487 3.34 -15.36 19.58
C GLY A 487 2.90 -14.05 20.25
N THR A 488 3.64 -13.67 21.29
CA THR A 488 3.47 -12.41 22.03
C THR A 488 4.80 -12.00 22.68
N LEU A 489 5.03 -10.70 22.79
CA LEU A 489 6.13 -10.07 23.50
C LEU A 489 5.72 -9.63 24.91
N ASN A 490 4.46 -9.85 25.31
CA ASN A 490 3.87 -9.43 26.58
C ASN A 490 4.07 -7.92 26.82
N ASP A 491 4.50 -7.52 28.01
CA ASP A 491 4.71 -6.12 28.40
C ASP A 491 5.73 -5.36 27.51
N ASN A 492 6.60 -6.11 26.82
CA ASN A 492 7.58 -5.53 25.90
C ASN A 492 7.01 -5.22 24.51
N GLY A 493 5.82 -5.73 24.19
CA GLY A 493 5.16 -5.55 22.91
C GLY A 493 4.65 -4.13 22.66
N PRO A 494 4.25 -3.82 21.42
CA PRO A 494 3.58 -2.57 21.09
C PRO A 494 2.26 -2.44 21.87
N SER A 495 1.91 -1.20 22.20
CA SER A 495 0.64 -0.90 22.87
C SER A 495 0.18 0.50 22.51
N VAL A 496 -1.13 0.66 22.40
CA VAL A 496 -1.80 1.96 22.23
C VAL A 496 -1.53 2.95 23.37
N SER A 497 -1.03 2.45 24.51
CA SER A 497 -0.59 3.26 25.66
C SER A 497 0.83 3.82 25.52
N LYS A 498 1.62 3.36 24.55
CA LYS A 498 3.00 3.80 24.32
C LYS A 498 3.02 4.89 23.25
N ARG A 499 3.91 5.88 23.40
CA ARG A 499 4.11 6.88 22.36
C ARG A 499 4.77 6.24 21.15
N ARG A 500 4.49 6.77 19.96
CA ARG A 500 5.13 6.31 18.72
C ARG A 500 6.66 6.29 18.82
N ALA A 501 7.27 7.35 19.36
CA ALA A 501 8.73 7.44 19.49
C ALA A 501 9.32 6.29 20.34
N ASP A 502 8.61 5.89 21.41
CA ASP A 502 9.04 4.77 22.24
C ASP A 502 8.88 3.44 21.50
N MET A 503 7.78 3.28 20.77
CA MET A 503 7.54 2.10 19.94
C MET A 503 8.54 2.00 18.78
N ASP A 504 8.96 3.11 18.17
CA ASP A 504 9.97 3.11 17.08
C ASP A 504 11.32 2.54 17.58
N LEU A 505 11.73 2.91 18.80
CA LEU A 505 12.93 2.38 19.44
C LEU A 505 12.83 0.87 19.71
N LEU A 506 11.66 0.40 20.15
CA LEU A 506 11.42 -1.02 20.41
C LEU A 506 11.33 -1.83 19.10
N TYR A 507 10.60 -1.31 18.11
CA TYR A 507 10.40 -1.96 16.82
C TYR A 507 11.73 -2.25 16.11
N TYR A 508 12.70 -1.34 16.22
CA TYR A 508 14.05 -1.57 15.67
C TYR A 508 14.68 -2.87 16.20
N ARG A 509 14.43 -3.23 17.46
CA ARG A 509 14.93 -4.47 18.08
C ARG A 509 14.13 -5.68 17.63
N TYR A 510 12.79 -5.58 17.65
CA TYR A 510 11.90 -6.72 17.40
C TYR A 510 11.70 -7.04 15.91
N ARG A 511 12.08 -6.16 14.99
CA ARG A 511 12.04 -6.46 13.55
C ARG A 511 13.20 -7.33 13.05
N THR A 512 14.10 -7.77 13.94
CA THR A 512 15.36 -8.43 13.57
C THR A 512 15.23 -9.95 13.37
N SER A 513 14.18 -10.58 13.88
CA SER A 513 13.86 -11.98 13.60
C SER A 513 12.40 -12.14 13.15
N PRO A 514 12.08 -13.16 12.32
CA PRO A 514 10.71 -13.46 11.91
C PRO A 514 9.75 -13.63 13.09
N GLU A 515 10.17 -14.37 14.12
CA GLU A 515 9.34 -14.73 15.28
C GLU A 515 9.03 -13.51 16.13
N SER A 516 10.05 -12.71 16.45
CA SER A 516 9.90 -11.50 17.26
C SER A 516 9.10 -10.42 16.54
N HIS A 517 9.27 -10.31 15.22
CA HIS A 517 8.51 -9.36 14.42
C HIS A 517 7.05 -9.78 14.28
N THR A 518 6.80 -11.06 14.07
CA THR A 518 5.43 -11.58 13.96
C THR A 518 4.69 -11.44 15.29
N ALA A 519 5.36 -11.70 16.42
CA ALA A 519 4.81 -11.44 17.76
C ALA A 519 4.53 -9.94 17.98
N TRP A 520 5.40 -9.04 17.50
CA TRP A 520 5.14 -7.60 17.51
C TRP A 520 3.88 -7.25 16.74
N LEU A 521 3.72 -7.72 15.50
CA LEU A 521 2.52 -7.45 14.69
C LEU A 521 1.24 -7.99 15.36
N ALA A 522 1.31 -9.19 15.94
CA ALA A 522 0.20 -9.79 16.66
C ALA A 522 -0.19 -8.95 17.89
N ASP A 523 0.77 -8.51 18.69
CA ASP A 523 0.52 -7.64 19.85
C ASP A 523 -0.03 -6.26 19.44
N SER A 524 0.42 -5.68 18.32
CA SER A 524 -0.15 -4.44 17.76
C SER A 524 -1.64 -4.62 17.50
N THR A 525 -2.00 -5.77 16.92
CA THR A 525 -3.40 -6.13 16.63
C THR A 525 -4.21 -6.32 17.91
N ARG A 526 -3.69 -7.07 18.89
CA ARG A 526 -4.34 -7.25 20.21
C ARG A 526 -4.61 -5.92 20.88
N SER A 527 -3.60 -5.05 20.96
CA SER A 527 -3.71 -3.78 21.66
C SER A 527 -4.65 -2.79 20.97
N LEU A 528 -4.59 -2.72 19.64
CA LEU A 528 -5.41 -1.79 18.85
C LEU A 528 -6.88 -2.22 18.83
N LEU A 529 -7.13 -3.51 18.59
CA LEU A 529 -8.48 -4.06 18.43
C LEU A 529 -9.09 -4.53 19.77
N GLN A 530 -8.51 -4.16 20.91
CA GLN A 530 -9.17 -4.38 22.18
C GLN A 530 -10.49 -3.57 22.23
N PRO A 531 -11.65 -4.17 22.61
CA PRO A 531 -12.94 -3.47 22.59
C PRO A 531 -12.94 -2.15 23.37
N ALA A 532 -12.27 -2.12 24.52
CA ALA A 532 -12.12 -0.91 25.33
C ALA A 532 -11.35 0.21 24.60
N THR A 533 -10.32 -0.15 23.84
CA THR A 533 -9.56 0.78 22.99
C THR A 533 -10.45 1.34 21.90
N LEU A 534 -11.10 0.48 21.10
CA LEU A 534 -11.96 0.90 19.99
C LEU A 534 -13.13 1.75 20.48
N ARG A 535 -13.75 1.37 21.60
CA ARG A 535 -14.80 2.18 22.25
C ARG A 535 -14.28 3.58 22.56
N LYS A 536 -13.13 3.70 23.23
CA LYS A 536 -12.57 5.00 23.61
C LYS A 536 -12.32 5.88 22.37
N ILE A 537 -11.92 5.29 21.25
CA ILE A 537 -11.72 5.99 19.97
C ILE A 537 -13.06 6.45 19.38
N ILE A 538 -14.08 5.59 19.25
CA ILE A 538 -15.28 5.90 18.45
C ILE A 538 -16.46 6.47 19.24
N ASP A 539 -16.47 6.33 20.55
CA ASP A 539 -17.59 6.70 21.41
C ASP A 539 -17.65 8.23 21.61
N VAL A 540 -18.18 8.93 20.61
CA VAL A 540 -18.42 10.37 20.63
C VAL A 540 -19.58 10.79 21.56
N VAL A 541 -20.28 9.83 22.16
CA VAL A 541 -21.41 10.09 23.06
C VAL A 541 -20.92 10.30 24.49
N HIS A 542 -20.03 9.43 24.97
CA HIS A 542 -19.51 9.48 26.34
C HIS A 542 -18.09 10.03 26.42
N PHE A 543 -17.33 10.03 25.33
CA PHE A 543 -15.98 10.57 25.32
C PHE A 543 -15.91 11.86 24.52
N GLU A 544 -15.75 12.96 25.25
CA GLU A 544 -15.49 14.28 24.69
C GLU A 544 -14.01 14.39 24.29
N TRP A 545 -13.74 15.08 23.19
CA TRP A 545 -12.39 15.41 22.81
C TRP A 545 -11.93 16.70 23.51
N LEU A 546 -10.84 16.63 24.27
CA LEU A 546 -10.18 17.77 24.91
C LEU A 546 -8.69 17.84 24.56
N GLY A 547 -8.25 17.07 23.57
CA GLY A 547 -6.89 17.10 23.09
C GLY A 547 -6.58 18.39 22.33
N VAL A 548 -5.30 18.65 22.10
CA VAL A 548 -4.88 19.77 21.25
C VAL A 548 -5.06 19.35 19.80
N THR A 549 -5.87 20.10 19.05
CA THR A 549 -5.93 20.03 17.58
C THR A 549 -4.53 20.33 17.05
N GLY A 550 -3.86 19.34 16.44
CA GLY A 550 -2.45 19.47 16.04
C GLY A 550 -2.19 20.48 14.91
N ASP A 551 -0.91 20.66 14.54
CA ASP A 551 -0.42 21.62 13.49
C ASP A 551 -1.01 21.45 12.08
N VAL A 552 -1.73 20.36 11.86
CA VAL A 552 -2.61 20.13 10.72
C VAL A 552 -3.90 19.67 11.39
N GLU A 553 -5.05 20.11 10.90
CA GLU A 553 -6.43 19.80 11.33
C GLU A 553 -6.79 18.29 11.28
N TYR A 554 -5.85 17.42 11.66
CA TYR A 554 -5.77 15.97 11.50
C TYR A 554 -5.88 15.21 12.82
N CYS A 555 -6.26 15.90 13.87
CA CYS A 555 -6.97 15.32 15.00
C CYS A 555 -7.98 16.39 15.39
N PRO A 556 -9.15 16.01 15.94
CA PRO A 556 -10.02 16.94 16.63
C PRO A 556 -9.26 17.92 17.53
#